data_AF-A0A7X9Q8L3-F1
#
_entry.id   AF-A0A7X9Q8L3-F1
#
_cell.length_a   1.000
_cell.length_b   1.000
_cell.length_c   1.000
_cell.angle_alpha   90.00
_cell.angle_beta   90.00
_cell.angle_gamma   90.00
#
_symmetry.space_group_name_H-M   'P 1'
#
loop_
_entity.id
_entity.type
_entity.pdbx_description
1 polymer ?
#
loop_
_entity_poly.entity_id
_entity_poly.type
_entity_poly.pdbx_seq_one_letter_code
_entity_poly.pdbx_strand_id
1 'polypeptide(L)'
;MLNILKSLDKKLGFFALLSTAFIICQVWLELKIPEFMSQITTIVNSGASNINGILITGAYMLLCAFGSLLSSVIVGFIVSRIGANIAWTIRSKMYNKTMAFAKSEITQFSISSLITR
;
A
#
# COMPACT_ATOMS: atom_id res chain seq x y z
N MET A 1 -3.17 -17.10 11.78
CA MET A 1 -2.75 -15.77 11.27
C MET A 1 -3.34 -14.60 12.05
N LEU A 2 -4.61 -14.62 12.48
CA LEU A 2 -5.26 -13.53 13.23
C LEU A 2 -4.56 -13.10 14.55
N ASN A 3 -3.86 -14.00 15.25
CA ASN A 3 -3.12 -13.65 16.47
C ASN A 3 -1.88 -12.77 16.22
N ILE A 4 -1.35 -12.74 14.99
CA ILE A 4 -0.26 -11.83 14.59
C ILE A 4 -0.81 -10.40 14.46
N LEU A 5 -2.02 -10.27 13.90
CA LEU A 5 -2.75 -9.00 13.84
C LEU A 5 -3.09 -8.44 15.22
N LYS A 6 -3.35 -9.30 16.20
CA LYS A 6 -3.67 -8.88 17.58
C LYS A 6 -2.48 -8.23 18.31
N SER A 7 -1.26 -8.36 17.77
CA SER A 7 -0.07 -7.69 18.29
C SER A 7 0.36 -6.45 17.50
N LEU A 8 -0.48 -5.98 16.57
CA LEU A 8 -0.25 -4.69 15.92
C LEU A 8 -0.48 -3.55 16.92
N ASP A 9 0.50 -2.66 17.00
CA ASP A 9 0.37 -1.38 17.69
C ASP A 9 -0.81 -0.58 17.09
N LYS A 10 -1.54 0.18 17.91
CA LYS A 10 -2.67 1.03 17.46
C LYS A 10 -2.23 2.00 16.35
N LYS A 11 -0.95 2.40 16.37
CA LYS A 11 -0.31 3.23 15.33
C LYS A 11 -0.27 2.53 13.97
N LEU A 12 0.08 1.24 13.92
CA LEU A 12 0.13 0.45 12.67
C LEU A 12 -1.27 0.33 12.04
N GLY A 13 -2.30 0.12 12.88
CA GLY A 13 -3.70 0.10 12.42
C GLY A 13 -4.15 1.42 11.81
N PHE A 14 -3.75 2.56 12.40
CA PHE A 14 -4.02 3.88 11.85
C PHE A 14 -3.35 4.08 10.48
N PHE A 15 -2.06 3.73 10.35
CA PHE A 15 -1.35 3.81 9.06
C PHE A 15 -1.95 2.90 7.99
N ALA A 16 -2.42 1.71 8.37
CA ALA A 16 -3.09 0.80 7.45
C ALA A 16 -4.39 1.42 6.93
N LEU A 17 -5.24 1.96 7.81
CA LEU A 17 -6.50 2.62 7.43
C LEU A 17 -6.23 3.83 6.53
N LEU A 18 -5.23 4.64 6.87
CA LEU A 18 -4.80 5.78 6.05
C LEU A 18 -4.35 5.35 4.66
N SER A 19 -3.59 4.26 4.54
CA SER A 19 -3.15 3.71 3.26
C SER A 19 -4.34 3.23 2.41
N THR A 20 -5.35 2.61 3.02
CA THR A 20 -6.57 2.19 2.33
C THR A 20 -7.37 3.38 1.80
N ALA A 21 -7.49 4.45 2.58
CA ALA A 21 -8.14 5.68 2.13
C ALA A 21 -7.42 6.31 0.92
N PHE A 22 -6.08 6.32 0.94
CA PHE A 22 -5.27 6.79 -0.18
C PHE A 22 -5.46 5.93 -1.44
N ILE A 23 -5.57 4.60 -1.31
CA ILE A 23 -5.87 3.71 -2.44
C ILE A 23 -7.24 4.01 -3.02
N ILE A 24 -8.27 4.21 -2.20
CA ILE A 24 -9.61 4.56 -2.67
C ILE A 24 -9.57 5.88 -3.46
N CYS A 25 -8.86 6.88 -2.94
CA CYS A 25 -8.67 8.16 -3.63
C CYS A 25 -7.94 7.97 -4.97
N GLN A 26 -6.87 7.16 -4.98
CA GLN A 26 -6.10 6.86 -6.19
C GLN A 26 -6.97 6.22 -7.28
N VAL A 27 -7.76 5.20 -6.92
CA VAL A 27 -8.68 4.52 -7.85
C VAL A 27 -9.73 5.50 -8.38
N TRP A 28 -10.22 6.43 -7.54
CA TRP A 28 -11.15 7.47 -7.97
C TRP A 28 -10.53 8.43 -8.99
N LEU A 29 -9.25 8.82 -8.80
CA LEU A 29 -8.51 9.63 -9.78
C LEU A 29 -8.29 8.87 -11.09
N GLU A 30 -8.02 7.57 -11.05
CA GLU A 30 -7.88 6.75 -12.24
C GLU A 30 -9.20 6.61 -13.01
N LEU A 31 -10.33 6.52 -12.30
CA LEU A 31 -11.67 6.47 -12.91
C LEU A 31 -12.06 7.79 -13.60
N LYS A 32 -11.51 8.92 -13.17
CA LYS A 32 -11.74 10.24 -13.80
C LYS A 32 -11.07 10.38 -15.18
N ILE A 33 -9.95 9.69 -15.42
CA ILE A 33 -9.21 9.76 -16.69
C ILE A 33 -10.06 9.34 -17.90
N PRO A 34 -10.78 8.21 -17.90
CA PRO A 34 -11.65 7.83 -19.02
C PRO A 34 -12.84 8.79 -19.20
N GLU A 35 -13.32 9.42 -18.13
CA GLU A 35 -14.38 10.41 -18.21
C GLU A 35 -13.92 11.69 -18.93
N PHE A 36 -12.68 12.12 -18.67
CA PHE A 36 -12.05 13.19 -19.46
C PHE A 36 -11.79 12.75 -20.91
N MET A 37 -11.47 11.47 -21.18
CA MET A 37 -11.28 10.98 -22.56
C MET A 37 -12.59 11.03 -23.34
N SER A 38 -13.71 10.66 -22.71
CA SER A 38 -15.04 10.79 -23.30
C SER A 38 -15.37 12.23 -23.68
N GLN A 39 -14.98 13.21 -22.86
CA GLN A 39 -15.17 14.64 -23.18
C GLN A 39 -14.31 15.09 -24.36
N ILE A 40 -13.07 14.61 -24.47
CA ILE A 40 -12.23 14.91 -25.64
C ILE A 40 -12.85 14.31 -26.91
N THR A 41 -13.32 13.07 -26.86
CA THR A 41 -13.95 12.40 -28.02
C THR A 41 -15.23 13.10 -28.47
N THR A 42 -16.06 13.61 -27.55
CA THR A 42 -17.26 14.38 -27.93
C THR A 42 -16.91 15.73 -28.54
N ILE A 43 -15.91 16.45 -28.01
CA ILE A 43 -15.44 17.73 -28.58
C ILE A 43 -14.91 17.54 -30.00
N VAL A 44 -14.12 16.49 -30.24
CA VAL A 44 -13.55 16.18 -31.56
C VAL A 44 -14.64 15.76 -32.56
N ASN A 45 -15.61 14.94 -32.15
CA ASN A 45 -16.71 14.51 -33.01
C ASN A 45 -17.74 15.62 -33.29
N SER A 46 -17.82 16.65 -32.46
CA SER A 46 -18.76 17.77 -32.63
C SER A 46 -18.32 18.80 -33.68
N GLY A 47 -17.17 18.59 -34.35
CA GLY A 47 -16.68 19.46 -35.43
C GLY A 47 -16.21 20.85 -34.97
N ALA A 48 -16.23 21.14 -33.66
CA ALA A 48 -15.74 22.38 -33.10
C ALA A 48 -14.22 22.26 -32.87
N SER A 49 -13.42 22.90 -33.72
CA SER A 49 -11.96 23.06 -33.62
C SER A 49 -11.53 23.89 -32.39
N ASN A 50 -12.01 23.57 -31.19
CA ASN A 50 -11.56 24.15 -29.93
C ASN A 50 -10.36 23.38 -29.41
N ILE A 51 -9.24 23.51 -30.13
CA ILE A 51 -7.94 22.91 -29.78
C ILE A 51 -7.51 23.31 -28.35
N ASN A 52 -7.84 24.53 -27.92
CA ASN A 52 -7.54 25.02 -26.59
C ASN A 52 -8.30 24.25 -25.47
N GLY A 53 -9.54 23.84 -25.72
CA GLY A 53 -10.33 23.03 -24.78
C GLY A 53 -9.77 21.61 -24.62
N ILE A 54 -9.25 21.03 -25.69
CA ILE A 54 -8.57 19.73 -25.67
C ILE A 54 -7.27 19.81 -24.86
N LEU A 55 -6.50 20.87 -25.06
CA LEU A 55 -5.22 21.09 -24.37
C LEU A 55 -5.40 21.27 -22.86
N ILE A 56 -6.43 22.03 -22.44
CA ILE A 56 -6.79 22.20 -21.03
C ILE A 56 -7.25 20.87 -20.41
N THR A 57 -8.13 20.13 -21.10
CA THR A 57 -8.66 18.84 -20.61
C THR A 57 -7.55 17.79 -20.51
N GLY A 58 -6.64 17.73 -21.48
CA GLY A 58 -5.46 16.88 -21.45
C GLY A 58 -4.47 17.25 -20.34
N ALA A 59 -4.32 18.54 -20.04
CA ALA A 59 -3.50 18.98 -18.91
C ALA A 59 -4.09 18.52 -17.56
N TYR A 60 -5.42 18.59 -17.38
CA TYR A 60 -6.09 18.05 -16.20
C TYR A 60 -5.92 16.52 -16.07
N MET A 61 -5.96 15.77 -17.17
CA MET A 61 -5.67 14.33 -17.15
C MET A 61 -4.24 14.04 -16.67
N LEU A 62 -3.26 14.79 -17.17
CA LEU A 62 -1.86 14.65 -16.77
C LEU A 62 -1.67 14.94 -15.29
N LEU A 63 -2.33 15.98 -14.76
CA LEU A 63 -2.32 16.29 -13.33
C LEU A 63 -2.98 15.17 -12.50
N CYS A 64 -4.10 14.61 -12.95
CA CYS A 64 -4.74 13.46 -12.29
C CYS A 64 -3.83 12.23 -12.28
N ALA A 65 -3.18 11.91 -13.41
CA ALA A 65 -2.25 10.78 -13.51
C ALA A 65 -1.03 10.97 -12.58
N PHE A 66 -0.48 12.17 -12.54
CA PHE A 66 0.64 12.51 -11.66
C PHE A 66 0.23 12.43 -10.18
N GLY A 67 -0.98 12.89 -9.84
CA GLY A 67 -1.57 12.75 -8.51
C GLY A 67 -1.76 11.29 -8.09
N SER A 68 -2.23 10.43 -9.00
CA SER A 68 -2.34 8.97 -8.76
C SER A 68 -0.96 8.35 -8.50
N LEU A 69 0.04 8.70 -9.30
CA LEU A 69 1.41 8.19 -9.15
C LEU A 69 2.01 8.57 -7.79
N LEU A 70 1.90 9.84 -7.39
CA LEU A 70 2.34 10.31 -6.07
C LEU A 70 1.62 9.57 -4.94
N SER A 71 0.31 9.39 -5.07
CA SER A 71 -0.51 8.63 -4.12
C SER A 71 0.00 7.20 -3.97
N SER A 72 0.29 6.52 -5.08
CA SER A 72 0.82 5.15 -5.07
C SER A 72 2.19 5.04 -4.40
N VAL A 73 3.09 6.00 -4.61
CA VAL A 73 4.42 6.01 -3.99
C VAL A 73 4.31 6.16 -2.47
N ILE A 74 3.44 7.07 -2.00
CA ILE A 74 3.20 7.30 -0.57
C ILE A 74 2.62 6.04 0.08
N VAL A 75 1.62 5.42 -0.55
CA VAL A 75 1.04 4.15 -0.08
C VAL A 75 2.11 3.06 0.00
N GLY A 76 2.91 2.90 -1.04
CA GLY A 76 3.99 1.91 -1.07
C GLY A 76 4.98 2.07 0.08
N PHE A 77 5.37 3.31 0.39
CA PHE A 77 6.24 3.62 1.51
C PHE A 77 5.61 3.24 2.87
N ILE A 78 4.34 3.60 3.08
CA ILE A 78 3.61 3.27 4.30
C ILE A 78 3.49 1.75 4.47
N VAL A 79 3.10 1.04 3.41
CA VAL A 79 2.95 -0.43 3.42
C VAL A 79 4.27 -1.13 3.72
N SER A 80 5.37 -0.69 3.09
CA SER A 80 6.71 -1.23 3.36
C SER A 80 7.12 -1.03 4.83
N ARG A 81 6.87 0.17 5.39
CA ARG A 81 7.18 0.48 6.80
C ARG A 81 6.33 -0.34 7.77
N ILE A 82 5.06 -0.59 7.45
CA ILE A 82 4.17 -1.48 8.22
C ILE A 82 4.73 -2.90 8.22
N GLY A 83 5.08 -3.43 7.03
CA GLY A 83 5.64 -4.78 6.88
C GLY A 83 6.95 -4.98 7.66
N ALA A 84 7.86 -4.00 7.61
CA ALA A 84 9.12 -4.04 8.35
C ALA A 84 8.92 -4.10 9.88
N ASN A 85 8.00 -3.30 10.43
CA ASN A 85 7.68 -3.31 11.86
C ASN A 85 7.06 -4.64 12.31
N ILE A 86 6.18 -5.22 11.51
CA ILE A 86 5.58 -6.53 11.78
C ILE A 86 6.67 -7.60 11.80
N ALA A 87 7.57 -7.61 10.80
CA ALA A 87 8.68 -8.55 10.73
C ALA A 87 9.61 -8.45 11.95
N TRP A 88 9.91 -7.23 12.40
CA TRP A 88 10.73 -7.00 13.60
C TRP A 88 10.04 -7.53 14.87
N THR A 89 8.76 -7.23 15.05
CA THR A 89 7.98 -7.67 16.22
C THR A 89 7.90 -9.20 16.29
N ILE A 90 7.66 -9.86 15.16
CA ILE A 90 7.58 -11.33 15.09
C ILE A 90 8.95 -11.96 15.42
N ARG A 91 10.03 -11.44 14.84
CA ARG A 91 11.39 -11.94 15.13
C ARG A 91 11.76 -11.78 16.60
N SER A 92 11.46 -10.63 17.20
CA SER A 92 11.72 -10.41 18.63
C SER A 92 10.93 -11.38 19.52
N LYS A 93 9.65 -11.61 19.22
CA LYS A 93 8.84 -12.61 19.96
C LYS A 93 9.37 -14.03 19.80
N MET A 94 9.80 -14.41 18.60
CA MET A 94 10.39 -15.73 18.36
C MET A 94 11.69 -15.90 19.15
N TYR A 95 12.57 -14.89 19.13
CA TYR A 95 13.82 -14.89 19.88
C TYR A 95 13.59 -15.01 21.40
N ASN A 96 12.67 -14.21 21.97
CA ASN A 96 12.36 -14.30 23.39
C ASN A 96 11.73 -15.65 23.75
N LYS A 97 10.93 -16.23 22.85
CA LYS A 97 10.32 -17.55 23.08
C LYS A 97 11.36 -18.67 23.01
N THR A 98 12.33 -18.60 22.11
CA THR A 98 13.41 -19.58 22.03
C THR A 98 14.35 -19.51 23.24
N MET A 99 14.64 -18.30 23.74
CA MET A 99 15.43 -18.13 24.97
C MET A 99 14.71 -18.58 26.24
N ALA A 100 13.37 -18.55 26.27
CA ALA A 100 12.58 -18.96 27.43
C ALA A 100 12.41 -20.48 27.58
N PHE A 101 12.87 -21.29 26.61
CA PHE A 101 12.84 -22.75 26.72
C PHE A 101 13.87 -23.25 27.73
N ALA A 102 13.44 -24.10 28.66
CA ALA A 102 14.35 -24.74 29.62
C ALA A 102 15.31 -25.71 28.90
N LYS A 103 16.50 -25.91 29.47
CA LYS A 103 17.55 -26.80 28.90
C LYS A 103 17.06 -28.21 28.54
N SER A 104 16.00 -28.73 29.16
CA SER A 104 15.42 -30.05 28.85
C SER A 104 14.49 -30.08 27.62
N GLU A 105 13.93 -28.93 27.20
CA GLU A 105 13.11 -28.84 25.99
C GLU A 105 13.97 -28.58 24.73
N ILE A 106 15.13 -27.94 24.90
CA ILE A 106 16.13 -27.74 23.83
C ILE A 106 16.68 -29.09 23.33
N THR A 107 16.65 -30.14 24.16
CA THR A 107 17.00 -31.50 23.72
C THR A 107 15.91 -32.20 22.91
N GLN A 108 14.65 -31.74 22.98
CA GLN A 108 13.55 -32.27 22.15
C GLN A 108 13.48 -31.61 20.77
N PHE A 109 14.00 -30.40 20.62
CA PHE A 109 14.10 -29.69 19.34
C PHE A 109 15.57 -29.60 18.91
N SER A 110 15.94 -30.27 17.82
CA SER A 110 17.29 -30.14 17.23
C SER A 110 17.68 -28.68 17.04
N ILE A 111 18.86 -28.28 17.55
CA ILE A 111 19.40 -26.91 17.46
C ILE A 111 19.44 -26.43 16.00
N SER A 112 19.75 -27.32 15.04
CA SER A 112 19.73 -27.01 13.61
C SER A 112 18.34 -26.65 13.07
N SER A 113 17.28 -27.27 13.61
CA SER A 113 15.90 -26.93 13.26
C SER A 113 15.45 -25.61 13.89
N LEU A 114 16.01 -25.23 15.04
CA LEU A 114 15.66 -23.97 15.70
C LEU A 114 16.25 -22.75 15.00
N ILE A 115 17.41 -22.90 14.36
CA ILE A 115 18.10 -21.81 13.63
C ILE A 115 17.44 -21.53 12.28
N THR A 116 16.86 -22.55 11.64
CA THR A 116 16.33 -22.47 10.27
C THR A 116 14.82 -22.18 10.19
N ARG A 117 14.11 -22.16 11.32
CA ARG A 117 12.64 -21.96 11.41
C ARG A 117 12.27 -20.57 11.92
#